data_AF-A0A6C0JD83-F1
#
_entry.id   AF-A0A6C0JD83-F1
#
_cell.length_a   1.000
_cell.length_b   1.000
_cell.length_c   1.000
_cell.angle_alpha   90.00
_cell.angle_beta   90.00
_cell.angle_gamma   90.00
#
_symmetry.space_group_name_H-M   'P 1'
#
loop_
_entity.id
_entity.type
_entity.pdbx_description
1 polymer ?
#
loop_
_entity_poly.entity_id
_entity_poly.type
_entity_poly.pdbx_seq_one_letter_code
_entity_poly.pdbx_strand_id
1 'polypeptide(L)'
;MKETRQNAPKKYECVVCDYRCCKKSDYTRHLSTDKHKRQQRQHLGNAKRAYSCTCGKTYQNRSGLWRHKGRCLFSVNKCETTNLTTITQKNTCGELDTLDTELFKEVILQNRELQRIVQEQQKQIDNQNVKHHEEMMRVIPSIGNNNNNTNFNINMFLNEECKDAVPLIDFVNNLQLSLSDLSDTGKNGFIEGISNIFIRGLAELDISKRPIHCSDLKREIMYVKNEANWQKDVDKKILNDAIDQARYLNLKQLRNWMDIHPNYTENNHPHNDDYMQIVENTVLDDAAQEKQSKKIIKNIAENVIINGKK
;
A
#
# COMPACT_ATOMS: atom_id res chain seq x y z
N MET A 1 -52.39 -44.08 25.76
CA MET A 1 -52.48 -42.67 25.33
C MET A 1 -51.16 -41.98 25.63
N LYS A 2 -50.40 -41.59 24.60
CA LYS A 2 -49.32 -40.60 24.72
C LYS A 2 -49.56 -39.57 23.62
N GLU A 3 -50.16 -38.45 24.00
CA GLU A 3 -50.39 -37.32 23.11
C GLU A 3 -49.05 -36.63 22.82
N THR A 4 -48.50 -36.86 21.63
CA THR A 4 -47.40 -36.05 21.11
C THR A 4 -47.97 -34.74 20.58
N ARG A 5 -47.85 -33.67 21.37
CA ARG A 5 -48.11 -32.30 20.92
C ARG A 5 -47.17 -31.97 19.76
N GLN A 6 -47.72 -31.90 18.55
CA GLN A 6 -47.02 -31.34 17.39
C GLN A 6 -46.89 -29.83 17.58
N ASN A 7 -45.72 -29.38 18.06
CA ASN A 7 -45.40 -27.95 18.03
C ASN A 7 -45.16 -27.55 16.57
N ALA A 8 -46.05 -26.74 16.02
CA ALA A 8 -45.90 -26.15 14.69
C ALA A 8 -44.52 -25.46 14.59
N PRO A 9 -43.79 -25.62 13.46
CA PRO A 9 -42.46 -25.05 13.32
C PRO A 9 -42.54 -23.51 13.39
N LYS A 10 -41.91 -22.91 14.40
CA LYS A 10 -41.79 -21.44 14.51
C LYS A 10 -41.01 -20.92 13.30
N LYS A 11 -41.68 -20.12 12.45
CA LYS A 11 -41.05 -19.47 11.30
C LYS A 11 -40.41 -18.16 11.77
N TYR A 12 -39.14 -17.96 11.44
CA TYR A 12 -38.36 -16.74 11.64
C TYR A 12 -38.18 -16.06 10.29
N GLU A 13 -38.43 -14.76 10.23
CA GLU A 13 -38.36 -13.96 8.99
C GLU A 13 -37.60 -12.65 9.23
N CYS A 14 -36.67 -12.32 8.34
CA CYS A 14 -35.91 -11.08 8.37
C CYS A 14 -36.52 -10.04 7.41
N VAL A 15 -37.00 -8.92 7.94
CA VAL A 15 -37.62 -7.82 7.16
C VAL A 15 -36.61 -7.07 6.27
N VAL A 16 -35.30 -7.13 6.58
CA VAL A 16 -34.26 -6.39 5.84
C VAL A 16 -33.86 -7.08 4.53
N CYS A 17 -34.09 -8.39 4.42
CA CYS A 17 -33.54 -9.20 3.32
C CYS A 17 -34.39 -10.43 2.96
N ASP A 18 -35.66 -10.45 3.39
CA ASP A 18 -36.68 -11.48 3.12
C ASP A 18 -36.23 -12.93 3.40
N TYR A 19 -35.28 -13.10 4.32
CA TYR A 19 -34.77 -14.41 4.71
C TYR A 19 -35.74 -15.11 5.67
N ARG A 20 -36.17 -16.33 5.33
CA ARG A 20 -37.07 -17.15 6.15
C ARG A 20 -36.41 -18.46 6.57
N CYS A 21 -36.55 -18.84 7.84
CA CYS A 21 -36.11 -20.15 8.34
C CYS A 21 -37.00 -20.66 9.48
N CYS A 22 -36.88 -21.93 9.86
CA CYS A 22 -37.67 -22.56 10.93
C CYS A 22 -36.88 -22.80 12.22
N LYS A 23 -35.57 -22.50 12.23
CA LYS A 23 -34.66 -22.74 13.35
C LYS A 23 -34.09 -21.42 13.89
N LYS A 24 -34.17 -21.23 15.21
CA LYS A 24 -33.66 -20.02 15.88
C LYS A 24 -32.15 -19.83 15.67
N SER A 25 -31.38 -20.91 15.74
CA SER A 25 -29.91 -20.87 15.56
C SER A 25 -29.51 -20.37 14.17
N ASP A 26 -30.24 -20.79 13.13
CA ASP A 26 -30.00 -20.34 11.77
C ASP A 26 -30.39 -18.88 11.57
N TYR A 27 -31.48 -18.43 12.21
CA TYR A 27 -31.86 -17.03 12.23
C TYR A 27 -30.82 -16.15 12.93
N THR A 28 -30.32 -16.57 14.10
CA THR A 28 -29.26 -15.84 14.81
C THR A 28 -27.96 -15.80 14.01
N ARG A 29 -27.59 -16.90 13.36
CA ARG A 29 -26.44 -16.95 12.44
C ARG A 29 -26.64 -16.04 11.22
N HIS A 30 -27.85 -16.00 10.67
CA HIS A 30 -28.20 -15.09 9.58
C HIS A 30 -27.97 -13.62 9.96
N LEU A 31 -28.47 -13.19 11.13
CA LEU A 31 -28.29 -11.83 11.65
C LEU A 31 -26.82 -11.45 11.88
N SER A 32 -25.95 -12.43 12.17
CA SER A 32 -24.53 -12.17 12.40
C SER A 32 -23.69 -12.11 11.12
N THR A 33 -24.24 -12.53 9.97
CA THR A 33 -23.51 -12.49 8.69
C THR A 33 -23.19 -11.07 8.25
N ASP A 34 -22.02 -10.88 7.65
CA ASP A 34 -21.61 -9.56 7.12
C ASP A 34 -22.52 -9.06 6.00
N LYS A 35 -23.12 -10.00 5.24
CA LYS A 35 -24.11 -9.69 4.22
C LYS A 35 -25.36 -9.02 4.83
N HIS A 36 -25.90 -9.57 5.92
CA HIS A 36 -27.05 -8.99 6.63
C HIS A 36 -26.68 -7.62 7.23
N LYS A 37 -25.54 -7.53 7.94
CA LYS A 37 -25.08 -6.27 8.55
C LYS A 37 -24.89 -5.15 7.53
N ARG A 38 -24.41 -5.47 6.32
CA ARG A 38 -24.25 -4.49 5.22
C ARG A 38 -25.59 -3.98 4.71
N GLN A 39 -26.55 -4.87 4.48
CA GLN A 39 -27.90 -4.50 4.04
C GLN A 39 -28.66 -3.72 5.13
N GLN A 40 -28.50 -4.08 6.39
CA GLN A 40 -29.08 -3.36 7.53
C GLN A 40 -28.54 -1.93 7.63
N ARG A 41 -27.24 -1.72 7.41
CA ARG A 41 -26.62 -0.37 7.38
C ARG A 41 -27.15 0.48 6.22
N GLN A 42 -27.42 -0.12 5.07
CA GLN A 42 -28.04 0.56 3.93
C GLN A 42 -29.50 0.92 4.23
N HIS A 43 -30.24 0.05 4.91
CA HIS A 43 -31.63 0.30 5.31
C HIS A 43 -31.75 1.39 6.40
N LEU A 44 -30.74 1.55 7.26
CA LEU A 44 -30.66 2.60 8.29
C LEU A 44 -30.06 3.93 7.76
N GLY A 45 -29.64 3.97 6.49
CA GLY A 45 -28.83 5.05 5.90
C GLY A 45 -29.58 6.26 5.32
N ASN A 46 -30.85 6.48 5.67
CA ASN A 46 -31.67 7.58 5.12
C ASN A 46 -32.08 8.65 6.14
N ALA A 47 -31.25 8.92 7.16
CA ALA A 47 -31.34 10.19 7.88
C ALA A 47 -30.69 11.29 7.02
N LYS A 48 -31.51 12.11 6.35
CA LYS A 48 -31.05 13.30 5.60
C LYS A 48 -30.18 14.16 6.50
N ARG A 49 -28.86 14.14 6.31
CA ARG A 49 -27.92 15.02 7.05
C ARG A 49 -28.22 16.48 6.68
N ALA A 50 -28.77 17.24 7.62
CA ALA A 50 -28.91 18.69 7.49
C ALA A 50 -27.58 19.37 7.84
N TYR A 51 -27.15 20.32 7.03
CA TYR A 51 -25.94 21.12 7.19
C TYR A 51 -26.32 22.48 7.78
N SER A 52 -25.86 22.82 8.98
CA SER A 52 -26.18 24.09 9.64
C SER A 52 -25.06 25.13 9.55
N CYS A 53 -25.43 26.41 9.52
CA CYS A 53 -24.54 27.55 9.73
C CYS A 53 -24.66 28.06 11.18
N THR A 54 -23.62 28.72 11.69
CA THR A 54 -23.63 29.38 13.01
C THR A 54 -24.68 30.49 13.13
N CYS A 55 -25.22 30.99 12.02
CA CYS A 55 -26.36 31.91 12.01
C CYS A 55 -27.73 31.22 12.26
N GLY A 56 -27.75 29.90 12.45
CA GLY A 56 -28.96 29.10 12.70
C GLY A 56 -29.65 28.56 11.44
N LYS A 57 -29.23 28.94 10.23
CA LYS A 57 -29.82 28.43 8.97
C LYS A 57 -29.36 27.01 8.64
N THR A 58 -30.26 26.15 8.18
CA THR A 58 -29.98 24.75 7.79
C THR A 58 -30.17 24.52 6.28
N TYR A 59 -29.39 23.60 5.73
CA TYR A 59 -29.31 23.30 4.31
C TYR A 59 -29.30 21.79 4.06
N GLN A 60 -29.90 21.35 2.96
CA GLN A 60 -29.99 19.92 2.62
C GLN A 60 -28.66 19.34 2.11
N ASN A 61 -27.73 20.19 1.66
CA ASN A 61 -26.46 19.78 1.10
C ASN A 61 -25.33 20.75 1.48
N ARG A 62 -24.09 20.27 1.39
CA ARG A 62 -22.87 21.04 1.69
C ARG A 62 -22.72 22.25 0.77
N SER A 63 -23.14 22.14 -0.49
CA SER A 63 -23.06 23.22 -1.49
C SER A 63 -23.93 24.42 -1.12
N GLY A 64 -25.14 24.18 -0.59
CA GLY A 64 -26.04 25.21 -0.09
C GLY A 64 -25.45 25.95 1.11
N LEU A 65 -24.84 25.23 2.05
CA LEU A 65 -24.11 25.82 3.17
C LEU A 65 -22.90 26.65 2.69
N TRP A 66 -22.15 26.18 1.69
CA TRP A 66 -20.98 26.89 1.16
C TRP A 66 -21.37 28.21 0.51
N ARG A 67 -22.39 28.20 -0.36
CA ARG A 67 -22.92 29.42 -1.00
C ARG A 67 -23.45 30.41 0.04
N HIS A 68 -24.08 29.91 1.11
CA HIS A 68 -24.52 30.74 2.22
C HIS A 68 -23.35 31.34 3.02
N LYS A 69 -22.32 30.56 3.35
CA LYS A 69 -21.14 31.05 4.10
C LYS A 69 -20.48 32.24 3.40
N GLY A 70 -20.39 32.22 2.07
CA GLY A 70 -19.83 33.34 1.29
C GLY A 70 -20.63 34.65 1.36
N ARG A 71 -21.86 34.63 1.87
CA ARG A 71 -22.75 35.80 2.01
C ARG A 71 -23.33 35.95 3.42
N CYS A 72 -22.84 35.17 4.37
CA CYS A 72 -23.37 35.17 5.72
C CYS A 72 -22.80 36.37 6.48
N LEU A 73 -23.64 37.38 6.71
CA LEU A 73 -23.29 38.58 7.49
C LEU A 73 -22.91 38.25 8.95
N PHE A 74 -23.35 37.10 9.46
CA PHE A 74 -22.97 36.59 10.78
C PHE A 74 -21.51 36.06 10.83
N SER A 75 -20.83 35.94 9.68
CA SER A 75 -19.45 35.47 9.57
C SER A 75 -18.45 36.56 9.14
N VAL A 76 -18.87 37.83 9.07
CA VAL A 76 -17.99 38.97 8.78
C VAL A 76 -17.82 39.80 10.05
N ASN A 77 -16.90 39.36 10.92
CA ASN A 77 -16.16 40.24 11.81
C ASN A 77 -14.67 39.99 11.55
N LYS A 78 -14.18 40.59 10.46
CA LYS A 78 -12.76 40.83 10.22
C LYS A 78 -12.63 42.16 9.47
N CYS A 79 -12.16 43.15 10.22
CA CYS A 79 -11.55 44.43 9.86
C CYS A 79 -11.86 44.99 8.46
N GLU A 80 -12.66 46.06 8.43
CA GLU A 80 -12.76 46.95 7.29
C GLU A 80 -11.47 47.73 7.09
N THR A 81 -10.99 47.73 5.85
CA THR A 81 -9.89 48.57 5.37
C THR A 81 -10.53 49.77 4.67
N THR A 82 -10.32 50.98 5.19
CA THR A 82 -10.55 52.22 4.44
C THR A 82 -9.30 53.07 4.48
N ASN A 83 -8.80 53.40 3.28
CA ASN A 83 -7.69 54.31 3.07
C ASN A 83 -8.09 55.73 3.48
N LEU A 84 -7.22 56.46 4.20
CA LEU A 84 -6.88 57.88 3.99
C LEU A 84 -5.80 58.34 5.00
N THR A 85 -4.68 58.75 4.42
CA THR A 85 -3.72 59.81 4.81
C THR A 85 -3.80 60.54 6.17
N THR A 86 -2.62 60.62 6.79
CA THR A 86 -2.03 61.80 7.49
C THR A 86 -2.35 62.05 8.98
N ILE A 87 -1.32 61.78 9.79
CA ILE A 87 -0.81 62.53 10.96
C ILE A 87 -1.59 62.49 12.30
N THR A 88 -0.88 61.89 13.27
CA THR A 88 -0.82 62.13 14.72
C THR A 88 -2.10 62.37 15.50
N GLN A 89 -2.40 61.42 16.38
CA GLN A 89 -2.81 61.74 17.75
C GLN A 89 -2.27 60.67 18.71
N LYS A 90 -1.47 61.14 19.67
CA LYS A 90 -1.14 60.39 20.89
C LYS A 90 -2.45 59.98 21.55
N ASN A 91 -2.75 58.68 21.52
CA ASN A 91 -3.69 58.08 22.45
C ASN A 91 -2.91 57.12 23.34
N THR A 92 -2.66 57.57 24.55
CA THR A 92 -2.42 56.73 25.72
C THR A 92 -3.56 55.71 25.84
N CYS A 93 -3.22 54.44 25.71
CA CYS A 93 -4.03 53.29 26.11
C CYS A 93 -3.08 52.50 27.03
N GLY A 94 -3.24 52.59 28.35
CA GLY A 94 -4.26 51.81 29.06
C GLY A 94 -3.64 50.44 29.29
N GLU A 95 -3.18 50.18 30.52
CA GLU A 95 -2.56 48.92 30.94
C GLU A 95 -3.29 47.73 30.32
N LEU A 96 -2.58 46.97 29.49
CA LEU A 96 -3.04 45.64 29.11
C LEU A 96 -3.02 44.80 30.38
N ASP A 97 -4.20 44.30 30.74
CA ASP A 97 -4.53 43.56 31.93
C ASP A 97 -3.44 42.52 32.29
N THR A 98 -2.76 42.76 33.42
CA THR A 98 -1.67 41.91 33.93
C THR A 98 -2.08 40.43 34.10
N LEU A 99 -3.39 40.19 34.24
CA LEU A 99 -3.99 38.87 34.43
C LEU A 99 -3.87 37.98 33.18
N ASP A 100 -3.99 38.54 31.97
CA ASP A 100 -3.93 37.79 30.71
C ASP A 100 -2.50 37.31 30.38
N THR A 101 -1.49 38.08 30.78
CA THR A 101 -0.08 37.71 30.56
C THR A 101 0.37 36.60 31.50
N GLU A 102 -0.12 36.59 32.74
CA GLU A 102 0.21 35.57 33.74
C GLU A 102 -0.46 34.23 33.41
N LEU A 103 -1.73 34.25 33.02
CA LEU A 103 -2.45 33.07 32.54
C LEU A 103 -1.78 32.47 31.28
N PHE A 104 -1.34 33.31 30.34
CA PHE A 104 -0.65 32.85 29.13
C PHE A 104 0.71 32.21 29.45
N LYS A 105 1.45 32.76 30.42
CA LYS A 105 2.71 32.15 30.91
C LYS A 105 2.46 30.78 31.54
N GLU A 106 1.44 30.66 32.38
CA GLU A 106 1.08 29.38 33.02
C GLU A 106 0.67 28.33 31.98
N VAL A 107 -0.12 28.70 30.97
CA VAL A 107 -0.51 27.80 29.87
C VAL A 107 0.71 27.34 29.05
N ILE A 108 1.70 28.21 28.83
CA ILE A 108 2.95 27.82 28.15
C ILE A 108 3.77 26.85 29.01
N LEU A 109 3.87 27.10 30.32
CA LEU A 109 4.59 26.22 31.24
C LEU A 109 3.93 24.84 31.32
N GLN A 110 2.60 24.78 31.46
CA GLN A 110 1.85 23.53 31.45
C GLN A 110 1.95 22.79 30.12
N ASN A 111 1.97 23.48 28.98
CA ASN A 111 2.21 22.85 27.68
C ASN A 111 3.60 22.24 27.55
N ARG A 112 4.63 22.91 28.07
CA ARG A 112 6.00 22.35 28.08
C ARG A 112 6.07 21.09 28.93
N GLU A 113 5.39 21.09 30.08
CA GLU A 113 5.34 19.92 30.95
C GLU A 113 4.56 18.75 30.31
N LEU A 114 3.44 19.03 29.65
CA LEU A 114 2.71 18.03 28.88
C LEU A 114 3.57 17.43 27.76
N GLN A 115 4.31 18.26 27.01
CA GLN A 115 5.23 17.78 25.98
C GLN A 115 6.32 16.86 26.57
N ARG A 116 6.87 17.24 27.74
CA ARG A 116 7.87 16.43 28.45
C ARG A 116 7.29 15.08 28.87
N ILE A 117 6.09 15.06 29.45
CA ILE A 117 5.41 13.82 29.87
C ILE A 117 5.11 12.93 28.67
N VAL A 118 4.65 13.49 27.55
CA VAL A 118 4.37 12.74 26.32
C VAL A 118 5.65 12.12 25.75
N GLN A 119 6.77 12.85 25.73
CA GLN A 119 8.05 12.32 25.28
C GLN A 119 8.56 11.19 26.19
N GLU A 120 8.40 11.34 27.51
CA GLU A 120 8.79 10.33 28.48
C GLU A 120 7.94 9.05 28.32
N GLN A 121 6.61 9.21 28.16
CA GLN A 121 5.70 8.10 27.89
C GLN A 121 6.03 7.40 26.57
N GLN A 122 6.38 8.15 25.52
CA GLN A 122 6.79 7.57 24.24
C GLN A 122 8.04 6.69 24.40
N LYS A 123 9.06 7.18 25.11
CA LYS A 123 10.28 6.40 25.41
C LYS A 123 9.97 5.15 26.22
N GLN A 124 9.04 5.23 27.18
CA GLN A 124 8.63 4.06 27.98
C GLN A 124 7.90 3.02 27.12
N ILE A 125 7.00 3.45 26.23
CA ILE A 125 6.30 2.58 25.28
C ILE A 125 7.29 1.93 24.33
N ASP A 126 8.26 2.68 23.78
CA ASP A 126 9.27 2.14 22.88
C ASP A 126 10.13 1.08 23.59
N ASN A 127 10.56 1.36 24.82
CA ASN A 127 11.35 0.42 25.62
C ASN A 127 10.54 -0.84 26.01
N GLN A 128 9.25 -0.68 26.33
CA GLN A 128 8.36 -1.82 26.55
C GLN A 128 8.17 -2.63 25.27
N ASN A 129 7.99 -2.01 24.12
CA ASN A 129 7.85 -2.69 22.83
C ASN A 129 9.10 -3.48 22.46
N VAL A 130 10.30 -2.93 22.71
CA VAL A 130 11.58 -3.65 22.52
C VAL A 130 11.64 -4.88 23.42
N LYS A 131 11.35 -4.73 24.72
CA LYS A 131 11.34 -5.87 25.67
C LYS A 131 10.31 -6.93 25.32
N HIS A 132 9.09 -6.52 24.93
CA HIS A 132 8.05 -7.43 24.46
C HIS A 132 8.47 -8.14 23.17
N HIS A 133 9.17 -7.46 22.26
CA HIS A 133 9.69 -8.07 21.03
C HIS A 133 10.79 -9.10 21.32
N GLU A 134 11.72 -8.79 22.23
CA GLU A 134 12.76 -9.71 22.70
C GLU A 134 12.18 -10.94 23.42
N GLU A 135 11.23 -10.72 24.33
CA GLU A 135 10.53 -11.82 25.01
C GLU A 135 9.73 -12.65 24.02
N MET A 136 8.99 -12.03 23.10
CA MET A 136 8.24 -12.75 22.07
C MET A 136 9.17 -13.59 21.20
N MET A 137 10.34 -13.08 20.79
CA MET A 137 11.37 -13.85 20.09
C MET A 137 11.89 -15.03 20.91
N ARG A 138 11.99 -14.91 22.23
CA ARG A 138 12.39 -16.01 23.13
C ARG A 138 11.31 -17.07 23.34
N VAL A 139 10.03 -16.71 23.32
CA VAL A 139 8.94 -17.68 23.58
C VAL A 139 8.42 -18.37 22.32
N ILE A 140 8.64 -17.80 21.12
CA ILE A 140 8.28 -18.40 19.83
C ILE A 140 8.81 -19.85 19.66
N PRO A 141 10.05 -20.21 20.04
CA PRO A 141 10.54 -21.58 19.97
C PRO A 141 9.86 -22.55 20.94
N SER A 142 9.32 -22.04 22.06
CA SER A 142 8.74 -22.85 23.14
C SER A 142 7.23 -23.08 23.05
N ILE A 143 6.51 -22.39 22.15
CA ILE A 143 5.10 -22.68 21.83
C ILE A 143 5.07 -23.77 20.73
N GLY A 144 5.73 -24.89 21.01
CA GLY A 144 5.74 -26.09 20.18
C GLY A 144 4.60 -27.01 20.58
N ASN A 145 3.47 -26.90 19.88
CA ASN A 145 2.51 -28.00 19.83
C ASN A 145 3.22 -29.21 19.17
N ASN A 146 3.14 -30.38 19.80
CA ASN A 146 3.81 -31.61 19.39
C ASN A 146 3.24 -32.15 18.07
N ASN A 147 3.69 -31.56 16.96
CA ASN A 147 3.63 -32.10 15.61
C ASN A 147 4.98 -31.77 14.98
N ASN A 148 5.72 -32.80 14.57
CA ASN A 148 7.04 -32.70 13.95
C ASN A 148 6.96 -32.05 12.55
N ASN A 149 6.67 -30.76 12.48
CA ASN A 149 6.82 -29.96 11.29
C ASN A 149 7.68 -28.75 11.66
N THR A 150 8.97 -28.83 11.36
CA THR A 150 9.92 -27.73 11.45
C THR A 150 9.50 -26.66 10.44
N ASN A 151 8.53 -25.82 10.80
CA ASN A 151 8.05 -24.75 9.94
C ASN A 151 9.19 -23.77 9.70
N PHE A 152 9.74 -23.80 8.48
CA PHE A 152 10.75 -22.86 8.02
C PHE A 152 10.26 -21.41 8.23
N ASN A 153 10.95 -20.66 9.10
CA ASN A 153 10.62 -19.25 9.36
C ASN A 153 11.35 -18.37 8.34
N ILE A 154 10.63 -17.98 7.29
CA ILE A 154 11.15 -17.11 6.23
C ILE A 154 11.75 -15.81 6.77
N ASN A 155 11.16 -15.18 7.78
CA ASN A 155 11.66 -13.91 8.29
C ASN A 155 13.02 -14.09 9.00
N MET A 156 13.26 -15.25 9.61
CA MET A 156 14.56 -15.56 10.23
C MET A 156 15.63 -15.75 9.14
N PHE A 157 15.35 -16.55 8.11
CA PHE A 157 16.23 -16.72 6.96
C PHE A 157 16.60 -15.37 6.31
N LEU A 158 15.59 -14.55 6.02
CA LEU A 158 15.81 -13.26 5.37
C LEU A 158 16.65 -12.29 6.22
N ASN A 159 16.40 -12.21 7.53
CA ASN A 159 17.08 -11.24 8.40
C ASN A 159 18.43 -11.74 8.96
N GLU A 160 18.67 -13.05 8.99
CA GLU A 160 19.94 -13.61 9.47
C GLU A 160 20.85 -14.01 8.31
N GLU A 161 20.35 -14.84 7.39
CA GLU A 161 21.13 -15.40 6.27
C GLU A 161 21.24 -14.41 5.11
N CYS A 162 20.20 -13.62 4.83
CA CYS A 162 20.18 -12.63 3.75
C CYS A 162 20.22 -11.18 4.23
N LYS A 163 20.85 -10.91 5.37
CA LYS A 163 20.93 -9.57 5.97
C LYS A 163 21.63 -8.56 5.06
N ASP A 164 22.65 -9.01 4.33
CA ASP A 164 23.52 -8.24 3.44
C ASP A 164 23.01 -8.24 1.97
N ALA A 165 21.75 -8.61 1.75
CA ALA A 165 21.13 -8.53 0.44
C ALA A 165 21.10 -7.10 -0.09
N VAL A 166 21.38 -6.96 -1.39
CA VAL A 166 21.31 -5.67 -2.07
C VAL A 166 19.85 -5.20 -2.15
N PRO A 167 19.57 -3.90 -2.08
CA PRO A 167 18.24 -3.38 -2.37
C PRO A 167 17.81 -3.71 -3.81
N LEU A 168 16.53 -4.06 -4.00
CA LEU A 168 15.99 -4.43 -5.31
C LEU A 168 16.21 -3.35 -6.37
N ILE A 169 16.03 -2.08 -6.01
CA ILE A 169 16.20 -0.97 -6.95
C ILE A 169 17.66 -0.83 -7.41
N ASP A 170 18.61 -1.05 -6.50
CA ASP A 170 20.03 -0.99 -6.81
C ASP A 170 20.42 -2.18 -7.70
N PHE A 171 19.86 -3.36 -7.42
CA PHE A 171 20.03 -4.52 -8.29
C PHE A 171 19.57 -4.22 -9.72
N VAL A 172 18.35 -3.72 -9.90
CA VAL A 172 17.79 -3.44 -11.23
C VAL A 172 18.62 -2.39 -11.97
N ASN A 173 19.04 -1.32 -11.29
CA ASN A 173 19.83 -0.26 -11.91
C ASN A 173 21.25 -0.70 -12.31
N ASN A 174 21.79 -1.74 -11.67
CA ASN A 174 23.12 -2.28 -11.93
C ASN A 174 23.11 -3.54 -12.81
N LEU A 175 21.95 -3.95 -13.33
CA LEU A 175 21.87 -5.05 -14.31
C LEU A 175 22.78 -4.76 -15.51
N GLN A 176 23.67 -5.72 -15.81
CA GLN A 176 24.57 -5.65 -16.97
C GLN A 176 23.79 -6.00 -18.24
N LEU A 177 23.15 -4.99 -18.81
CA LEU A 177 22.40 -5.08 -20.06
C LEU A 177 23.32 -4.98 -21.27
N SER A 178 23.01 -5.77 -22.30
CA SER A 178 23.75 -5.86 -23.55
C SER A 178 22.82 -5.69 -24.76
N LEU A 179 23.40 -5.37 -25.92
CA LEU A 179 22.64 -5.29 -27.18
C LEU A 179 22.04 -6.65 -27.57
N SER A 180 22.66 -7.76 -27.16
CA SER A 180 22.07 -9.10 -27.30
C SER A 180 20.80 -9.25 -26.49
N ASP A 181 20.74 -8.72 -25.25
CA ASP A 181 19.50 -8.80 -24.46
C ASP A 181 18.35 -8.06 -25.14
N LEU A 182 18.61 -6.90 -25.75
CA LEU A 182 17.62 -6.17 -26.54
C LEU A 182 17.16 -7.00 -27.75
N SER A 183 18.12 -7.54 -28.52
CA SER A 183 17.84 -8.33 -29.72
C SER A 183 17.05 -9.60 -29.39
N ASP A 184 17.42 -10.29 -28.31
CA ASP A 184 16.74 -11.49 -27.83
C ASP A 184 15.34 -11.17 -27.29
N THR A 185 15.16 -10.02 -26.64
CA THR A 185 13.84 -9.53 -26.23
C THR A 185 12.95 -9.28 -27.43
N GLY A 186 13.49 -8.72 -28.52
CA GLY A 186 12.80 -8.60 -29.80
C GLY A 186 12.43 -9.97 -30.37
N LYS A 187 13.41 -10.87 -30.51
CA LYS A 187 13.26 -12.17 -31.19
C LYS A 187 12.41 -13.19 -30.43
N ASN A 188 12.72 -13.38 -29.16
CA ASN A 188 12.10 -14.39 -28.29
C ASN A 188 10.89 -13.83 -27.51
N GLY A 189 10.67 -12.52 -27.60
CA GLY A 189 9.57 -11.82 -26.95
C GLY A 189 9.92 -11.33 -25.54
N PHE A 190 9.08 -10.39 -25.08
CA PHE A 190 9.34 -9.61 -23.87
C PHE A 190 9.46 -10.45 -22.59
N ILE A 191 8.61 -11.47 -22.46
CA ILE A 191 8.56 -12.32 -21.27
C ILE A 191 9.90 -13.02 -21.06
N GLU A 192 10.44 -13.63 -22.12
CA GLU A 192 11.67 -14.41 -22.03
C GLU A 192 12.90 -13.53 -21.99
N GLY A 193 12.93 -12.45 -22.77
CA GLY A 193 14.01 -11.46 -22.71
C GLY A 193 14.21 -10.89 -21.31
N ILE A 194 13.15 -10.34 -20.69
CA ILE A 194 13.26 -9.76 -19.36
C ILE A 194 13.45 -10.82 -18.28
N SER A 195 12.78 -11.97 -18.36
CA SER A 195 13.01 -13.06 -17.39
C SER A 195 14.48 -13.46 -17.35
N ASN A 196 15.10 -13.64 -18.53
CA ASN A 196 16.51 -14.03 -18.63
C ASN A 196 17.45 -12.96 -18.07
N ILE A 197 17.17 -11.67 -18.29
CA ILE A 197 17.93 -10.57 -17.68
C ILE A 197 17.93 -10.69 -16.15
N PHE A 198 16.75 -10.85 -15.53
CA PHE A 198 16.63 -10.99 -14.08
C PHE A 198 17.32 -12.26 -13.57
N ILE A 199 17.08 -13.41 -14.21
CA ILE A 199 17.65 -14.69 -13.80
C ILE A 199 19.17 -14.65 -13.88
N ARG A 200 19.74 -14.08 -14.95
CA ARG A 200 21.18 -13.89 -15.11
C ARG A 200 21.75 -12.99 -14.02
N GLY A 201 21.18 -11.82 -13.80
CA GLY A 201 21.64 -10.91 -12.74
C GLY A 201 21.55 -11.54 -11.34
N LEU A 202 20.50 -12.29 -11.05
CA LEU A 202 20.35 -13.01 -9.77
C LEU A 202 21.37 -14.14 -9.62
N ALA A 203 21.72 -14.82 -10.72
CA ALA A 203 22.70 -15.90 -10.71
C ALA A 203 24.13 -15.42 -10.41
N GLU A 204 24.44 -14.16 -10.73
CA GLU A 204 25.71 -13.51 -10.39
C GLU A 204 25.86 -13.18 -8.89
N LEU A 205 24.76 -13.26 -8.13
CA LEU A 205 24.74 -13.01 -6.69
C LEU A 205 24.65 -14.32 -5.89
N ASP A 206 25.44 -14.38 -4.82
CA ASP A 206 25.26 -15.36 -3.75
C ASP A 206 23.82 -15.33 -3.24
N ILE A 207 23.26 -16.49 -2.85
CA ILE A 207 21.87 -16.59 -2.39
C ILE A 207 21.56 -15.57 -1.28
N SER A 208 22.48 -15.38 -0.33
CA SER A 208 22.36 -14.42 0.78
C SER A 208 22.37 -12.95 0.34
N LYS A 209 22.83 -12.66 -0.87
CA LYS A 209 22.92 -11.30 -1.41
C LYS A 209 21.77 -10.95 -2.36
N ARG A 210 20.97 -11.94 -2.77
CA ARG A 210 19.88 -11.74 -3.74
C ARG A 210 18.80 -10.83 -3.15
N PRO A 211 18.27 -9.86 -3.92
CA PRO A 211 17.23 -8.94 -3.46
C PRO A 211 15.83 -9.55 -3.41
N ILE A 212 15.62 -10.73 -3.99
CA ILE A 212 14.30 -11.33 -4.20
C ILE A 212 14.34 -12.80 -3.78
N HIS A 213 13.34 -13.22 -3.00
CA HIS A 213 13.11 -14.63 -2.69
C HIS A 213 11.62 -14.99 -2.80
N CYS A 214 11.35 -16.24 -3.18
CA CYS A 214 10.02 -16.83 -3.14
C CYS A 214 9.94 -17.84 -1.99
N SER A 215 8.89 -17.80 -1.17
CA SER A 215 8.70 -18.77 -0.07
C SER A 215 7.68 -19.86 -0.39
N ASP A 216 6.77 -19.60 -1.34
CA ASP A 216 5.72 -20.52 -1.76
C ASP A 216 5.45 -20.27 -3.24
N LEU A 217 5.95 -21.15 -4.10
CA LEU A 217 5.81 -21.03 -5.55
C LEU A 217 4.36 -21.16 -6.00
N LYS A 218 3.54 -21.98 -5.34
CA LYS A 218 2.13 -22.20 -5.71
C LYS A 218 1.28 -20.97 -5.47
N ARG A 219 1.57 -20.23 -4.39
CA ARG A 219 0.92 -18.97 -4.05
C ARG A 219 1.71 -17.73 -4.50
N GLU A 220 2.82 -17.96 -5.20
CA GLU A 220 3.80 -16.95 -5.63
C GLU A 220 4.10 -15.96 -4.51
N ILE A 221 4.37 -16.42 -3.28
CA ILE A 221 4.66 -15.51 -2.16
C ILE A 221 6.09 -14.99 -2.31
N MET A 222 6.22 -13.71 -2.66
CA MET A 222 7.50 -13.06 -2.95
C MET A 222 7.88 -12.11 -1.82
N TYR A 223 9.17 -12.09 -1.50
CA TYR A 223 9.80 -11.16 -0.57
C TYR A 223 10.90 -10.40 -1.31
N VAL A 224 10.99 -9.10 -1.05
CA VAL A 224 11.94 -8.19 -1.68
C VAL A 224 12.67 -7.39 -0.62
N LYS A 225 13.95 -7.12 -0.86
CA LYS A 225 14.80 -6.28 -0.02
C LYS A 225 14.66 -4.82 -0.48
N ASN A 226 14.25 -3.95 0.44
CA ASN A 226 14.38 -2.50 0.30
C ASN A 226 15.67 -2.03 0.99
N GLU A 227 15.93 -0.71 0.97
CA GLU A 227 17.12 -0.07 1.55
C GLU A 227 17.54 -0.62 2.92
N ALA A 228 16.59 -0.87 3.83
CA ALA A 228 16.88 -1.42 5.16
C ALA A 228 16.26 -2.80 5.39
N ASN A 229 15.00 -3.00 4.96
CA ASN A 229 14.18 -4.10 5.47
C ASN A 229 13.70 -5.03 4.36
N TRP A 230 13.49 -6.28 4.72
CA TRP A 230 12.75 -7.24 3.93
C TRP A 230 11.25 -6.98 4.05
N GLN A 231 10.54 -7.04 2.93
CA GLN A 231 9.09 -6.94 2.90
C GLN A 231 8.47 -7.92 1.93
N LYS A 232 7.25 -8.36 2.23
CA LYS A 232 6.45 -9.15 1.30
C LYS A 232 5.92 -8.24 0.18
N ASP A 233 6.05 -8.68 -1.07
CA ASP A 233 5.51 -7.96 -2.22
C ASP A 233 4.01 -8.24 -2.37
N VAL A 234 3.22 -7.32 -1.83
CA VAL A 234 1.75 -7.35 -1.87
C VAL A 234 1.28 -6.96 -3.26
N ASP A 235 0.38 -7.77 -3.84
CA ASP A 235 -0.17 -7.59 -5.18
C ASP A 235 0.88 -7.47 -6.31
N LYS A 236 2.12 -7.89 -6.05
CA LYS A 236 3.25 -7.84 -6.98
C LYS A 236 3.64 -6.45 -7.45
N LYS A 237 3.23 -5.42 -6.73
CA LYS A 237 3.44 -4.04 -7.16
C LYS A 237 4.93 -3.72 -7.31
N ILE A 238 5.75 -4.14 -6.35
CA ILE A 238 7.17 -3.77 -6.33
C ILE A 238 7.93 -4.50 -7.43
N LEU A 239 7.63 -5.78 -7.65
CA LEU A 239 8.23 -6.52 -8.76
C LEU A 239 7.77 -6.01 -10.13
N ASN A 240 6.51 -5.59 -10.27
CA ASN A 240 6.04 -4.93 -11.49
C ASN A 240 6.82 -3.64 -11.77
N ASP A 241 7.00 -2.78 -10.77
CA ASP A 241 7.78 -1.54 -10.91
C ASP A 241 9.25 -1.86 -11.30
N ALA A 242 9.85 -2.90 -10.71
CA ALA A 242 11.18 -3.38 -11.07
C ALA A 242 11.28 -3.91 -12.51
N ILE A 243 10.26 -4.64 -12.96
CA ILE A 243 10.16 -5.16 -14.34
C ILE A 243 10.01 -4.01 -15.34
N ASP A 244 9.20 -3.00 -15.01
CA ASP A 244 9.02 -1.82 -15.86
C ASP A 244 10.29 -0.96 -15.94
N GLN A 245 11.05 -0.89 -14.85
CA GLN A 245 12.37 -0.26 -14.88
C GLN A 245 13.35 -1.05 -15.76
N ALA A 246 13.38 -2.38 -15.66
CA ALA A 246 14.20 -3.21 -16.55
C ALA A 246 13.77 -3.10 -18.02
N ARG A 247 12.46 -3.02 -18.29
CA ARG A 247 11.88 -2.74 -19.62
C ARG A 247 12.47 -1.45 -20.20
N TYR A 248 12.40 -0.38 -19.43
CA TYR A 248 12.90 0.93 -19.82
C TYR A 248 14.41 0.92 -20.09
N LEU A 249 15.19 0.36 -19.18
CA LEU A 249 16.64 0.29 -19.32
C LEU A 249 17.06 -0.55 -20.54
N ASN A 250 16.37 -1.67 -20.79
CA ASN A 250 16.64 -2.50 -21.97
C ASN A 250 16.31 -1.75 -23.27
N LEU A 251 15.14 -1.11 -23.35
CA LEU A 251 14.73 -0.33 -24.53
C LEU A 251 15.66 0.86 -24.80
N LYS A 252 16.23 1.47 -23.76
CA LYS A 252 17.19 2.59 -23.91
C LYS A 252 18.40 2.20 -24.77
N GLN A 253 18.72 0.92 -24.88
CA GLN A 253 19.77 0.40 -25.74
C GLN A 253 19.44 0.49 -27.24
N LEU A 254 18.17 0.70 -27.62
CA LEU A 254 17.71 0.75 -29.01
C LEU A 254 18.49 1.78 -29.83
N ARG A 255 18.83 2.93 -29.25
CA ARG A 255 19.65 3.94 -29.92
C ARG A 255 21.02 3.38 -30.33
N ASN A 256 21.72 2.75 -29.40
CA ASN A 256 23.03 2.17 -29.66
C ASN A 256 22.93 1.01 -30.66
N TRP A 257 21.83 0.26 -30.63
CA TRP A 257 21.55 -0.79 -31.60
C TRP A 257 21.39 -0.23 -33.02
N MET A 258 20.68 0.89 -33.19
CA MET A 258 20.50 1.56 -34.49
C MET A 258 21.83 2.11 -35.04
N ASP A 259 22.70 2.64 -34.16
CA ASP A 259 24.01 3.18 -34.57
C ASP A 259 24.92 2.12 -35.21
N ILE A 260 24.80 0.85 -34.82
CA ILE A 260 25.58 -0.26 -35.38
C ILE A 260 24.85 -1.06 -36.49
N HIS A 261 23.57 -0.77 -36.73
CA HIS A 261 22.76 -1.41 -37.77
C HIS A 261 22.11 -0.35 -38.69
N PRO A 262 22.88 0.41 -39.49
CA PRO A 262 22.36 1.55 -40.25
C PRO A 262 21.26 1.19 -41.26
N ASN A 263 21.22 -0.06 -41.72
CA ASN A 263 20.23 -0.56 -42.69
C ASN A 263 18.88 -0.95 -42.06
N TYR A 264 18.64 -0.64 -40.77
CA TYR A 264 17.39 -0.99 -40.09
C TYR A 264 16.13 -0.34 -40.70
N THR A 265 16.29 0.65 -41.57
CA THR A 265 15.19 1.32 -42.30
C THR A 265 14.94 0.72 -43.69
N GLU A 266 15.78 -0.23 -44.14
CA GLU A 266 15.66 -0.85 -45.45
C GLU A 266 14.70 -2.05 -45.40
N ASN A 267 13.52 -1.92 -46.01
CA ASN A 267 12.44 -2.92 -45.95
C ASN A 267 12.81 -4.37 -46.34
N ASN A 268 13.93 -4.60 -47.03
CA ASN A 268 14.37 -5.92 -47.48
C ASN A 268 15.61 -6.43 -46.73
N HIS A 269 16.07 -5.71 -45.69
CA HIS A 269 17.23 -6.08 -44.92
C HIS A 269 16.80 -6.78 -43.61
N PRO A 270 17.46 -7.87 -43.17
CA PRO A 270 17.15 -8.54 -41.90
C PRO A 270 17.19 -7.65 -40.65
N HIS A 271 17.84 -6.49 -40.72
CA HIS A 271 17.91 -5.54 -39.60
C HIS A 271 16.60 -4.74 -39.49
N ASN A 272 15.87 -4.56 -40.58
CA ASN A 272 14.54 -3.97 -40.54
C ASN A 272 13.56 -4.92 -39.83
N ASP A 273 13.62 -6.22 -40.15
CA ASP A 273 12.82 -7.23 -39.46
C ASP A 273 13.11 -7.23 -37.94
N ASP A 274 14.39 -7.27 -37.56
CA ASP A 274 14.82 -7.21 -36.15
C ASP A 274 14.33 -5.93 -35.45
N TYR A 275 14.46 -4.77 -36.11
CA TYR A 275 13.98 -3.49 -35.58
C TYR A 275 12.47 -3.46 -35.39
N MET A 276 11.71 -3.91 -36.39
CA MET A 276 10.25 -3.95 -36.34
C MET A 276 9.78 -4.87 -35.21
N GLN A 277 10.44 -6.01 -35.01
CA GLN A 277 10.12 -6.93 -33.93
C GLN A 277 10.42 -6.35 -32.54
N ILE A 278 11.52 -5.61 -32.39
CA ILE A 278 11.84 -4.88 -31.14
C ILE A 278 10.76 -3.84 -30.85
N VAL A 279 10.37 -3.04 -31.84
CA VAL A 279 9.38 -1.96 -31.69
C VAL A 279 7.99 -2.52 -31.40
N GLU A 280 7.53 -3.53 -32.15
CA GLU A 280 6.23 -4.17 -31.97
C GLU A 280 6.06 -4.72 -30.55
N ASN A 281 7.09 -5.38 -30.02
CA ASN A 281 7.07 -5.94 -28.68
C ASN A 281 7.19 -4.89 -27.56
N THR A 282 7.45 -3.63 -27.92
CA THR A 282 7.55 -2.51 -26.97
C THR A 282 6.25 -1.74 -26.83
N VAL A 283 5.49 -1.59 -27.92
CA VAL A 283 4.22 -0.84 -27.95
C VAL A 283 3.07 -1.77 -27.55
N LEU A 284 2.84 -1.89 -26.25
CA LEU A 284 1.76 -2.71 -25.68
C LEU A 284 0.78 -1.84 -24.91
N ASP A 285 -0.47 -2.26 -24.85
CA ASP A 285 -1.44 -1.69 -23.93
C ASP A 285 -1.19 -2.17 -22.48
N ASP A 286 -1.74 -1.43 -21.52
CA ASP A 286 -1.56 -1.69 -20.09
C ASP A 286 -1.98 -3.12 -19.69
N ALA A 287 -3.01 -3.67 -20.34
CA ALA A 287 -3.54 -5.01 -20.01
C ALA A 287 -2.60 -6.12 -20.51
N ALA A 288 -2.02 -5.96 -21.70
CA ALA A 288 -1.02 -6.86 -22.24
C ALA A 288 0.27 -6.81 -21.42
N GLN A 289 0.69 -5.62 -21.00
CA GLN A 289 1.85 -5.42 -20.13
C GLN A 289 1.65 -6.12 -18.77
N GLU A 290 0.50 -5.94 -18.11
CA GLU A 290 0.20 -6.61 -16.84
C GLU A 290 0.24 -8.15 -16.98
N LYS A 291 -0.28 -8.68 -18.09
CA LYS A 291 -0.25 -10.12 -18.37
C LYS A 291 1.17 -10.65 -18.59
N GLN A 292 2.03 -9.89 -19.25
CA GLN A 292 3.45 -10.23 -19.41
C GLN A 292 4.18 -10.21 -18.07
N SER A 293 4.01 -9.15 -17.27
CA SER A 293 4.69 -9.01 -15.97
C SER A 293 4.34 -10.16 -15.02
N LYS A 294 3.08 -10.62 -15.00
CA LYS A 294 2.68 -11.82 -14.23
C LYS A 294 3.47 -13.07 -14.62
N LYS A 295 3.69 -13.30 -15.92
CA LYS A 295 4.47 -14.43 -16.40
C LYS A 295 5.97 -14.28 -16.07
N ILE A 296 6.50 -13.07 -16.19
CA ILE A 296 7.90 -12.77 -15.80
C ILE A 296 8.11 -13.03 -14.31
N ILE A 297 7.19 -12.56 -13.45
CA ILE A 297 7.24 -12.81 -12.00
C ILE A 297 7.26 -14.30 -11.70
N LYS A 298 6.45 -15.09 -12.41
CA LYS A 298 6.41 -16.54 -12.25
C LYS A 298 7.76 -17.18 -12.62
N ASN A 299 8.33 -16.81 -13.77
CA ASN A 299 9.65 -17.30 -14.20
C ASN A 299 10.74 -16.93 -13.19
N ILE A 300 10.71 -15.71 -12.64
CA ILE A 300 11.63 -15.28 -11.58
C ILE A 300 11.42 -16.12 -10.32
N ALA A 301 10.16 -16.32 -9.88
CA ALA A 301 9.83 -17.07 -8.68
C ALA A 301 10.37 -18.51 -8.70
N GLU A 302 10.31 -19.18 -9.86
CA GLU A 302 10.86 -20.52 -10.08
C GLU A 302 12.38 -20.58 -9.84
N ASN A 303 13.09 -19.45 -10.03
CA ASN A 303 14.55 -19.34 -9.88
C ASN A 303 14.98 -18.77 -8.52
N VAL A 304 14.04 -18.28 -7.70
CA VAL A 304 14.32 -17.71 -6.37
C VAL A 304 13.56 -18.40 -5.24
N ILE A 305 12.94 -19.55 -5.51
CA ILE A 305 12.27 -20.37 -4.51
C ILE A 305 13.26 -20.82 -3.44
N ILE A 306 12.92 -20.54 -2.19
CA ILE A 306 13.68 -21.05 -1.05
C ILE A 306 13.26 -22.49 -0.85
N ASN A 307 14.16 -23.41 -1.18
CA ASN A 307 13.97 -24.80 -0.86
C ASN A 307 14.10 -24.94 0.65
N GLY A 308 12.97 -25.09 1.35
CA GLY A 308 12.91 -25.34 2.80
C GLY A 308 13.48 -26.69 3.24
N LYS A 309 14.43 -27.27 2.48
CA LYS A 309 15.13 -28.50 2.81
C LYS A 309 16.42 -28.15 3.54
N LYS A 310 16.36 -28.24 4.88
CA LYS A 310 17.44 -28.87 5.63
C LYS A 310 17.22 -30.38 5.56
#